data_AF-A0A2V5ZX36-F1
#
_entry.id   AF-A0A2V5ZX36-F1
#
_cell.length_a   1.000
_cell.length_b   1.000
_cell.length_c   1.000
_cell.angle_alpha   90.00
_cell.angle_beta   90.00
_cell.angle_gamma   90.00
#
_symmetry.space_group_name_H-M   'P 1'
#
loop_
_entity.id
_entity.type
_entity.pdbx_description
1 polymer ?
#
loop_
_entity_poly.entity_id
_entity_poly.type
_entity_poly.pdbx_seq_one_letter_code
_entity_poly.pdbx_strand_id
1 'polypeptide(L)'
;MGTKRRSNKKNGGTRNSQRGRKVVRSVARTTSRSFIAASEPLTVPTRWVKFVFGIFLLPICGVLTQTFFTAFARATVTQRLWAGEEVWFFSLGAVLWLIAFFGLPRPIVIYVFGHELTHALWVWLMGGRVSRFRVGLDGGHVVTTKANFWIALAPYFFPIYSILTIAIYGGLSLFLNMQPYGRLLYAVIGVTWAFHFTFTCWMIPKNQTDLTNQGTFFSLVIIYLMNLLLLSVMLILASRQITFESFGADLLTNLGSFVTWIMELFAQLRVMIGV
;
A
#
# COMPACT_ATOMS: atom_id res chain seq x y z
N MET A 1 -27.34 -53.46 -67.35
CA MET A 1 -26.18 -54.34 -67.09
C MET A 1 -25.16 -53.51 -66.32
N GLY A 2 -24.61 -53.85 -65.16
CA GLY A 2 -24.64 -55.02 -64.30
C GLY A 2 -23.52 -54.86 -63.26
N THR A 3 -23.82 -55.10 -61.96
CA THR A 3 -22.94 -55.67 -60.90
C THR A 3 -21.61 -54.97 -60.53
N LYS A 4 -21.02 -55.04 -59.33
CA LYS A 4 -21.32 -55.44 -57.94
C LYS A 4 -20.08 -55.04 -57.10
N ARG A 5 -20.32 -54.51 -55.89
CA ARG A 5 -19.65 -54.77 -54.59
C ARG A 5 -18.18 -55.28 -54.51
N ARG A 6 -17.40 -54.63 -53.64
CA ARG A 6 -16.71 -55.10 -52.39
C ARG A 6 -15.54 -54.12 -52.08
N SER A 7 -14.98 -53.92 -50.89
CA SER A 7 -15.28 -54.12 -49.47
C SER A 7 -13.97 -53.79 -48.72
N ASN A 8 -14.08 -53.09 -47.59
CA ASN A 8 -13.27 -53.21 -46.37
C ASN A 8 -11.97 -52.41 -46.09
N LYS A 9 -12.02 -51.82 -44.87
CA LYS A 9 -11.05 -51.81 -43.75
C LYS A 9 -10.01 -50.68 -43.56
N LYS A 10 -10.36 -49.83 -42.58
CA LYS A 10 -9.62 -49.37 -41.37
C LYS A 10 -8.08 -49.25 -41.40
N ASN A 11 -7.60 -48.05 -41.06
CA ASN A 11 -6.74 -47.69 -39.90
C ASN A 11 -6.29 -46.23 -40.10
N GLY A 12 -6.43 -45.30 -39.16
CA GLY A 12 -5.75 -45.26 -37.86
C GLY A 12 -4.40 -44.57 -38.03
N GLY A 13 -4.32 -43.25 -37.75
CA GLY A 13 -3.06 -42.52 -37.86
C GLY A 13 -3.18 -41.02 -37.58
N THR A 14 -3.12 -40.65 -36.31
CA THR A 14 -2.85 -39.30 -35.80
C THR A 14 -1.48 -38.82 -36.25
N ARG A 15 -1.36 -37.59 -36.77
CA ARG A 15 -0.07 -36.87 -36.88
C ARG A 15 -0.24 -35.34 -36.89
N ASN A 16 -0.19 -34.80 -35.67
CA ASN A 16 0.58 -33.64 -35.23
C ASN A 16 0.93 -32.56 -36.29
N SER A 17 0.20 -31.44 -36.31
CA SER A 17 0.62 -30.23 -37.03
C SER A 17 1.31 -29.25 -36.06
N GLN A 18 2.63 -29.40 -35.93
CA GLN A 18 3.47 -28.31 -35.41
C GLN A 18 3.41 -27.14 -36.40
N ARG A 19 2.83 -26.01 -35.97
CA ARG A 19 2.91 -24.75 -36.71
C ARG A 19 3.47 -23.64 -35.81
N GLY A 20 4.79 -23.47 -35.93
CA GLY A 20 5.48 -22.18 -35.97
C GLY A 20 5.32 -21.21 -34.81
N ARG A 21 6.04 -21.43 -33.69
CA ARG A 21 6.35 -20.38 -32.72
C ARG A 21 7.61 -19.65 -33.19
N LYS A 22 7.44 -18.48 -33.82
CA LYS A 22 8.54 -17.60 -34.26
C LYS A 22 9.21 -16.98 -33.03
N VAL A 23 10.26 -17.62 -32.52
CA VAL A 23 11.13 -17.06 -31.47
C VAL A 23 12.09 -16.08 -32.16
N VAL A 24 11.83 -14.78 -32.02
CA VAL A 24 12.79 -13.74 -32.44
C VAL A 24 13.88 -13.68 -31.38
N ARG A 25 14.96 -14.43 -31.62
CA ARG A 25 16.19 -14.39 -30.82
C ARG A 25 16.99 -13.17 -31.30
N SER A 26 16.94 -12.09 -30.53
CA SER A 26 17.86 -10.96 -30.67
C SER A 26 19.27 -11.43 -30.34
N VAL A 27 20.09 -11.69 -31.37
CA VAL A 27 21.53 -11.95 -31.22
C VAL A 27 22.25 -10.70 -31.69
N ALA A 28 22.51 -9.79 -30.76
CA ALA A 28 23.49 -8.73 -30.97
C ALA A 28 24.89 -9.35 -30.86
N ARG A 29 25.66 -9.19 -31.93
CA ARG A 29 27.01 -9.71 -32.15
C ARG A 29 28.00 -8.94 -31.29
N THR A 30 28.61 -9.58 -30.29
CA THR A 30 29.68 -8.99 -29.48
C THR A 30 30.99 -8.99 -30.27
N THR A 31 31.40 -7.82 -30.77
CA THR A 31 32.78 -7.56 -31.17
C THR A 31 33.62 -7.33 -29.91
N SER A 32 34.61 -8.18 -29.71
CA SER A 32 35.62 -8.07 -28.66
C SER A 32 36.45 -6.80 -28.85
N ARG A 33 36.29 -5.84 -27.94
CA ARG A 33 37.29 -4.79 -27.69
C ARG A 33 37.67 -4.89 -26.23
N SER A 34 38.96 -5.15 -25.99
CA SER A 34 39.60 -5.13 -24.69
C SER A 34 39.45 -3.73 -24.08
N PHE A 35 38.53 -3.58 -23.12
CA PHE A 35 38.53 -2.45 -22.23
C PHE A 35 39.24 -2.86 -20.94
N ILE A 36 40.30 -2.12 -20.63
CA ILE A 36 40.96 -2.09 -19.34
C ILE A 36 39.86 -1.99 -18.28
N ALA A 37 39.84 -2.94 -17.33
CA ALA A 37 38.88 -2.94 -16.23
C ALA A 37 39.10 -1.67 -15.40
N ALA A 38 38.30 -0.64 -15.67
CA ALA A 38 38.13 0.45 -14.74
C ALA A 38 37.63 -0.16 -13.43
N SER A 39 38.29 0.16 -12.32
CA SER A 39 37.79 -0.17 -10.98
C SER A 39 36.35 0.34 -10.88
N GLU A 40 35.39 -0.58 -10.89
CA GLU A 40 33.98 -0.26 -10.59
C GLU A 40 33.96 0.53 -9.28
N PRO A 41 33.42 1.76 -9.26
CA PRO A 41 33.28 2.48 -8.00
C PRO A 41 32.48 1.59 -7.05
N LEU A 42 32.91 1.46 -5.78
CA LEU A 42 32.13 0.77 -4.76
C LEU A 42 30.77 1.46 -4.63
N THR A 43 29.77 0.99 -5.37
CA THR A 43 28.41 1.49 -5.32
C THR A 43 27.68 0.71 -4.24
N VAL A 44 27.30 1.39 -3.16
CA VAL A 44 26.49 0.76 -2.12
C VAL A 44 25.13 0.41 -2.74
N PRO A 45 24.67 -0.86 -2.69
CA PRO A 45 23.37 -1.19 -3.24
C PRO A 45 22.28 -0.42 -2.50
N THR A 46 21.41 0.28 -3.23
CA THR A 46 20.37 1.16 -2.66
C THR A 46 19.45 0.46 -1.65
N ARG A 47 19.30 -0.87 -1.75
CA ARG A 47 18.53 -1.70 -0.81
C ARG A 47 19.16 -1.76 0.58
N TRP A 48 20.50 -1.79 0.68
CA TRP A 48 21.19 -1.77 1.98
C TRP A 48 21.00 -0.43 2.68
N VAL A 49 21.11 0.67 1.94
CA VAL A 49 20.84 2.01 2.46
C VAL A 49 19.41 2.08 2.99
N LYS A 50 18.42 1.65 2.21
CA LYS A 50 17.01 1.61 2.64
C LYS A 50 16.77 0.72 3.86
N PHE A 51 17.46 -0.41 3.97
CA PHE A 51 17.36 -1.27 5.15
C PHE A 51 17.82 -0.55 6.42
N VAL A 52 18.97 0.13 6.36
CA VAL A 52 19.49 0.95 7.47
C VAL A 52 18.51 2.06 7.83
N PHE A 53 17.99 2.80 6.83
CA PHE A 53 16.93 3.78 7.07
C PHE A 53 15.70 3.17 7.74
N GLY A 54 15.28 1.97 7.32
CA GLY A 54 14.18 1.24 7.94
C GLY A 54 14.41 0.98 9.44
N ILE A 55 15.63 0.64 9.83
CA ILE A 55 15.99 0.44 11.26
C ILE A 55 15.82 1.74 12.04
N PHE A 56 16.34 2.85 11.52
CA PHE A 56 16.24 4.16 12.20
C PHE A 56 14.80 4.70 12.27
N LEU A 57 13.90 4.23 11.40
CA LEU A 57 12.49 4.57 11.45
C LEU A 57 11.71 3.75 12.49
N LEU A 58 12.21 2.61 12.97
CA LEU A 58 11.51 1.79 13.97
C LEU A 58 11.26 2.52 15.31
N PRO A 59 12.23 3.26 15.89
CA PRO A 59 11.97 4.11 17.05
C PRO A 59 10.82 5.09 16.84
N ILE A 60 10.77 5.74 15.67
CA ILE A 60 9.72 6.70 15.32
C ILE A 60 8.37 5.98 15.24
N CYS A 61 8.34 4.78 14.65
CA CYS A 61 7.14 3.94 14.64
C CYS A 61 6.69 3.63 16.06
N GLY A 62 7.59 3.18 16.95
CA GLY A 62 7.26 2.87 18.34
C GLY A 62 6.69 4.07 19.12
N VAL A 63 7.33 5.23 19.01
CA VAL A 63 6.89 6.47 19.66
C VAL A 63 5.52 6.93 19.13
N LEU A 64 5.31 6.87 17.81
CA LEU A 64 4.01 7.20 17.22
C LEU A 64 2.93 6.20 17.68
N THR A 65 3.25 4.92 17.76
CA THR A 65 2.34 3.87 18.23
C THR A 65 1.92 4.10 19.67
N GLN A 66 2.88 4.37 20.55
CA GLN A 66 2.60 4.74 21.93
C GLN A 66 1.68 5.96 21.99
N THR A 67 2.02 7.03 21.27
CA THR A 67 1.24 8.26 21.24
C THR A 67 -0.19 8.01 20.75
N PHE A 68 -0.34 7.28 19.66
CA PHE A 68 -1.64 6.91 19.10
C PHE A 68 -2.49 6.15 20.13
N PHE A 69 -1.96 5.10 20.75
CA PHE A 69 -2.74 4.30 21.70
C PHE A 69 -3.06 5.06 22.99
N THR A 70 -2.15 5.90 23.50
CA THR A 70 -2.43 6.75 24.65
C THR A 70 -3.54 7.76 24.34
N ALA A 71 -3.47 8.43 23.18
CA ALA A 71 -4.50 9.36 22.74
C ALA A 71 -5.84 8.65 22.52
N PHE A 72 -5.82 7.49 21.85
CA PHE A 72 -7.01 6.67 21.59
C PHE A 72 -7.67 6.20 22.89
N ALA A 73 -6.88 5.72 23.86
CA ALA A 73 -7.38 5.29 25.16
C ALA A 73 -7.99 6.46 25.95
N ARG A 74 -7.30 7.61 26.01
CA ARG A 74 -7.81 8.83 26.63
C ARG A 74 -9.15 9.20 26.03
N ALA A 75 -9.23 9.24 24.71
CA ALA A 75 -10.41 9.73 24.01
C ALA A 75 -11.58 8.71 24.05
N THR A 76 -11.30 7.41 24.09
CA THR A 76 -12.32 6.36 24.29
C THR A 76 -12.90 6.40 25.71
N VAL A 77 -12.05 6.45 26.74
CA VAL A 77 -12.45 6.36 28.15
C VAL A 77 -13.05 7.67 28.66
N THR A 78 -12.38 8.79 28.41
CA THR A 78 -12.77 10.08 29.01
C THR A 78 -13.73 10.87 28.14
N GLN A 79 -13.66 10.75 26.82
CA GLN A 79 -14.43 11.58 25.88
C GLN A 79 -15.58 10.83 25.21
N ARG A 80 -15.77 9.56 25.57
CA ARG A 80 -16.83 8.69 25.02
C ARG A 80 -16.82 8.71 23.48
N LEU A 81 -15.65 8.60 22.86
CA LEU A 81 -15.51 8.55 21.39
C LEU A 81 -16.46 7.54 20.75
N TRP A 82 -16.65 6.40 21.43
CA TRP A 82 -17.58 5.34 21.06
C TRP A 82 -19.06 5.76 21.02
N ALA A 83 -19.43 6.90 21.61
CA ALA A 83 -20.79 7.44 21.57
C ALA A 83 -21.00 8.42 20.40
N GLY A 84 -19.94 8.79 19.66
CA GLY A 84 -20.04 9.65 18.49
C GLY A 84 -20.74 8.94 17.32
N GLU A 85 -21.66 9.64 16.64
CA GLU A 85 -22.30 9.11 15.43
C GLU A 85 -21.26 8.79 14.35
N GLU A 86 -20.18 9.57 14.30
CA GLU A 86 -19.07 9.42 13.35
C GLU A 86 -18.44 8.02 13.46
N VAL A 87 -18.17 7.58 14.70
CA VAL A 87 -17.59 6.26 14.98
C VAL A 87 -18.57 5.15 14.66
N TRP A 88 -19.86 5.30 14.99
CA TRP A 88 -20.87 4.29 14.72
C TRP A 88 -21.07 4.05 13.22
N PHE A 89 -21.26 5.12 12.43
CA PHE A 89 -21.47 4.99 10.99
C PHE A 89 -20.20 4.52 10.28
N PHE A 90 -19.02 5.02 10.67
CA PHE A 90 -17.74 4.48 10.17
C PHE A 90 -17.60 2.99 10.47
N SER A 91 -17.86 2.57 11.72
CA SER A 91 -17.76 1.17 12.15
C SER A 91 -18.77 0.29 11.41
N LEU A 92 -19.99 0.77 11.21
CA LEU A 92 -21.01 0.08 10.41
C LEU A 92 -20.49 -0.17 8.98
N GLY A 93 -19.96 0.86 8.32
CA GLY A 93 -19.38 0.72 6.98
C GLY A 93 -18.21 -0.27 6.94
N ALA A 94 -17.30 -0.19 7.91
CA ALA A 94 -16.17 -1.10 8.02
C ALA A 94 -16.62 -2.56 8.23
N VAL A 95 -17.59 -2.80 9.12
CA VAL A 95 -18.15 -4.13 9.39
C VAL A 95 -18.86 -4.68 8.15
N LEU A 96 -19.68 -3.89 7.47
CA LEU A 96 -20.34 -4.29 6.23
C LEU A 96 -19.33 -4.69 5.15
N TRP A 97 -18.24 -3.94 5.02
CA TRP A 97 -17.14 -4.32 4.13
C TRP A 97 -16.46 -5.61 4.56
N LEU A 98 -16.15 -5.80 5.84
CA LEU A 98 -15.53 -7.04 6.32
C LEU A 98 -16.41 -8.26 6.03
N ILE A 99 -17.72 -8.15 6.25
CA ILE A 99 -18.68 -9.19 5.87
C ILE A 99 -18.60 -9.47 4.37
N ALA A 100 -18.59 -8.44 3.52
CA ALA A 100 -18.46 -8.61 2.08
C ALA A 100 -17.11 -9.23 1.67
N PHE A 101 -16.01 -8.82 2.28
CA PHE A 101 -14.66 -9.29 1.95
C PHE A 101 -14.45 -10.78 2.24
N PHE A 102 -15.06 -11.28 3.31
CA PHE A 102 -15.00 -12.70 3.70
C PHE A 102 -16.14 -13.55 3.13
N GLY A 103 -17.31 -12.94 2.86
CA GLY A 103 -18.52 -13.64 2.42
C GLY A 103 -18.78 -13.61 0.91
N LEU A 104 -18.20 -12.67 0.15
CA LEU A 104 -18.42 -12.49 -1.28
C LEU A 104 -17.12 -12.64 -2.09
N PRO A 105 -17.20 -12.90 -3.40
CA PRO A 105 -16.04 -12.82 -4.29
C PRO A 105 -15.38 -11.44 -4.20
N ARG A 106 -14.05 -11.44 -4.00
CA ARG A 106 -13.29 -10.19 -3.81
C ARG A 106 -13.32 -9.34 -5.09
N PRO A 107 -13.60 -8.04 -4.99
CA PRO A 107 -13.64 -7.16 -6.16
C PRO A 107 -12.23 -6.76 -6.63
N ILE A 108 -11.47 -7.73 -7.15
CA ILE A 108 -10.06 -7.57 -7.53
C ILE A 108 -9.88 -6.45 -8.57
N VAL A 109 -10.78 -6.33 -9.55
CA VAL A 109 -10.68 -5.29 -10.59
C VAL A 109 -10.74 -3.88 -9.99
N ILE A 110 -11.63 -3.65 -9.03
CA ILE A 110 -11.74 -2.37 -8.33
C ILE A 110 -10.42 -2.10 -7.59
N TYR A 111 -9.91 -3.10 -6.87
CA TYR A 111 -8.64 -2.97 -6.18
C TYR A 111 -7.48 -2.62 -7.14
N VAL A 112 -7.30 -3.39 -8.22
CA VAL A 112 -6.23 -3.16 -9.21
C VAL A 112 -6.38 -1.78 -9.85
N PHE A 113 -7.61 -1.36 -10.17
CA PHE A 113 -7.84 -0.02 -10.69
C PHE A 113 -7.38 1.07 -9.72
N GLY A 114 -7.80 0.99 -8.45
CA GLY A 114 -7.37 1.93 -7.42
C GLY A 114 -5.86 1.92 -7.19
N HIS A 115 -5.24 0.73 -7.27
CA HIS A 115 -3.80 0.54 -7.14
C HIS A 115 -3.02 1.28 -8.21
N GLU A 116 -3.33 1.01 -9.49
CA GLU A 116 -2.67 1.68 -10.62
C GLU A 116 -3.00 3.17 -10.66
N LEU A 117 -4.24 3.57 -10.34
CA LEU A 117 -4.63 4.98 -10.30
C LEU A 117 -3.82 5.75 -9.27
N THR A 118 -3.54 5.13 -8.12
CA THR A 118 -2.72 5.73 -7.07
C THR A 118 -1.28 5.94 -7.54
N HIS A 119 -0.69 4.96 -8.24
CA HIS A 119 0.62 5.13 -8.89
C HIS A 119 0.62 6.32 -9.85
N ALA A 120 -0.38 6.39 -10.73
CA ALA A 120 -0.50 7.47 -11.72
C ALA A 120 -0.63 8.85 -11.05
N LEU A 121 -1.45 8.96 -10.01
CA LEU A 121 -1.64 10.20 -9.24
C LEU A 121 -0.34 10.66 -8.59
N TRP A 122 0.39 9.75 -7.93
CA TRP A 122 1.66 10.09 -7.28
C TRP A 122 2.76 10.47 -8.28
N VAL A 123 2.77 9.87 -9.47
CA VAL A 123 3.64 10.28 -10.56
C VAL A 123 3.35 11.73 -10.97
N TRP A 124 2.07 12.10 -11.14
CA TRP A 124 1.69 13.46 -11.48
C TRP A 124 2.04 14.45 -10.37
N LEU A 125 1.75 14.13 -9.10
CA LEU A 125 2.12 14.96 -7.95
C LEU A 125 3.63 15.23 -7.88
N MET A 126 4.44 14.27 -8.34
CA MET A 126 5.89 14.42 -8.40
C MET A 126 6.40 15.01 -9.72
N GLY A 127 5.53 15.54 -10.58
CA GLY A 127 5.91 16.16 -11.86
C GLY A 127 6.43 15.15 -12.90
N GLY A 128 6.02 13.89 -12.82
CA GLY A 128 6.24 12.88 -13.85
C GLY A 128 5.10 12.81 -14.87
N ARG A 129 5.27 11.97 -15.89
CA ARG A 129 4.24 11.69 -16.90
C ARG A 129 3.84 10.22 -16.88
N VAL A 130 2.56 9.99 -17.14
CA VAL A 130 1.97 8.65 -17.31
C VAL A 130 1.69 8.45 -18.80
N SER A 131 2.31 7.45 -19.40
CA SER A 131 2.24 7.20 -20.85
C SER A 131 1.25 6.10 -21.22
N ARG A 132 1.09 5.09 -20.36
CA ARG A 132 0.12 4.01 -20.52
C ARG A 132 -0.44 3.61 -19.16
N PHE A 133 -1.74 3.35 -19.14
CA PHE A 133 -2.50 2.88 -18.00
C PHE A 133 -3.31 1.66 -18.43
N ARG A 134 -3.09 0.51 -17.82
CA ARG A 134 -3.84 -0.72 -18.11
C ARG A 134 -4.26 -1.40 -16.81
N VAL A 135 -5.51 -1.84 -16.79
CA VAL A 135 -6.13 -2.54 -15.66
C VAL A 135 -6.86 -3.75 -16.23
N GLY A 136 -6.67 -4.92 -15.62
CA GLY A 136 -7.33 -6.16 -15.97
C GLY A 136 -7.52 -7.09 -14.77
N LEU A 137 -8.13 -8.24 -15.01
CA LEU A 137 -8.39 -9.27 -13.99
C LEU A 137 -7.10 -9.90 -13.45
N ASP A 138 -6.09 -10.04 -14.32
CA ASP A 138 -4.80 -10.66 -13.99
C ASP A 138 -3.79 -9.66 -13.38
N GLY A 139 -4.18 -8.38 -13.27
CA GLY A 139 -3.33 -7.31 -12.76
C GLY A 139 -3.40 -6.03 -13.58
N GLY A 140 -2.59 -5.05 -13.19
CA GLY A 140 -2.47 -3.75 -13.84
C GLY A 140 -1.02 -3.39 -14.08
N HIS A 141 -0.79 -2.37 -14.90
CA HIS A 141 0.48 -1.68 -14.94
C HIS A 141 0.33 -0.25 -15.46
N VAL A 142 1.15 0.64 -14.90
CA VAL A 142 1.33 2.00 -15.40
C VAL A 142 2.76 2.18 -15.90
N VAL A 143 2.91 2.72 -17.11
CA VAL A 143 4.22 3.08 -17.67
C VAL A 143 4.48 4.56 -17.41
N THR A 144 5.49 4.86 -16.59
CA THR A 144 5.75 6.18 -16.03
C THR A 144 7.15 6.67 -16.38
N THR A 145 7.36 7.99 -16.31
CA THR A 145 8.71 8.59 -16.48
C THR A 145 9.48 8.74 -15.16
N LYS A 146 8.83 8.47 -14.02
CA LYS A 146 9.42 8.57 -12.68
C LYS A 146 9.12 7.30 -11.89
N ALA A 147 10.12 6.82 -11.18
CA ALA A 147 10.02 5.70 -10.26
C ALA A 147 10.82 6.02 -8.99
N ASN A 148 10.17 5.94 -7.83
CA ASN A 148 10.79 6.05 -6.51
C ASN A 148 9.93 5.27 -5.50
N PHE A 149 10.40 5.17 -4.26
CA PHE A 149 9.70 4.38 -3.25
C PHE A 149 8.35 5.00 -2.84
N TRP A 150 8.19 6.32 -2.89
CA TRP A 150 6.92 6.96 -2.58
C TRP A 150 5.83 6.55 -3.58
N ILE A 151 6.14 6.61 -4.88
CA ILE A 151 5.23 6.15 -5.93
C ILE A 151 4.96 4.65 -5.72
N ALA A 152 6.01 3.83 -5.60
CA ALA A 152 5.88 2.38 -5.48
C ALA A 152 5.02 1.94 -4.27
N LEU A 153 5.14 2.63 -3.14
CA LEU A 153 4.44 2.26 -1.91
C LEU A 153 3.11 2.99 -1.72
N ALA A 154 2.81 4.02 -2.51
CA ALA A 154 1.60 4.82 -2.37
C ALA A 154 0.30 4.01 -2.31
N PRO A 155 0.07 2.99 -3.15
CA PRO A 155 -1.16 2.20 -3.09
C PRO A 155 -1.41 1.48 -1.75
N TYR A 156 -0.36 1.28 -0.94
CA TYR A 156 -0.41 0.57 0.33
C TYR A 156 -0.64 1.48 1.53
N PHE A 157 -0.58 2.80 1.36
CA PHE A 157 -0.86 3.76 2.44
C PHE A 157 -1.81 4.91 2.06
N PHE A 158 -2.09 5.07 0.77
CA PHE A 158 -2.96 6.13 0.25
C PHE A 158 -4.34 5.54 -0.08
N PRO A 159 -5.36 5.72 0.78
CA PRO A 159 -6.70 5.16 0.56
C PRO A 159 -7.46 5.99 -0.48
N ILE A 160 -7.12 5.81 -1.76
CA ILE A 160 -7.63 6.62 -2.89
C ILE A 160 -9.15 6.75 -2.88
N TYR A 161 -9.88 5.68 -2.53
CA TYR A 161 -11.33 5.70 -2.49
C TYR A 161 -11.89 6.54 -1.35
N SER A 162 -11.30 6.49 -0.16
CA SER A 162 -11.72 7.36 0.96
C SER A 162 -11.44 8.83 0.65
N ILE A 163 -10.28 9.11 0.04
CA ILE A 163 -9.91 10.47 -0.38
C ILE A 163 -10.85 10.99 -1.45
N LEU A 164 -11.18 10.16 -2.44
CA LEU A 164 -12.14 10.51 -3.49
C LEU A 164 -13.54 10.75 -2.89
N THR A 165 -13.99 9.93 -1.94
CA THR A 165 -15.25 10.13 -1.23
C THR A 165 -15.27 11.49 -0.52
N ILE A 166 -14.22 11.83 0.22
CA ILE A 166 -14.10 13.12 0.91
C ILE A 166 -14.09 14.28 -0.09
N ALA A 167 -13.31 14.17 -1.17
CA ALA A 167 -13.21 15.19 -2.21
C ALA A 167 -14.54 15.42 -2.93
N ILE A 168 -15.28 14.35 -3.25
CA ILE A 168 -16.62 14.44 -3.85
C ILE A 168 -17.60 15.10 -2.87
N TYR A 169 -17.62 14.67 -1.61
CA TYR A 169 -18.50 15.25 -0.60
C TYR A 169 -18.21 16.75 -0.40
N GLY A 170 -16.94 17.14 -0.27
CA GLY A 170 -16.52 18.54 -0.13
C GLY A 170 -16.76 19.37 -1.39
N GLY A 171 -16.59 18.78 -2.59
CA GLY A 171 -16.91 19.45 -3.85
C GLY A 171 -18.41 19.70 -4.00
N LEU A 172 -19.24 18.71 -3.66
CA LEU A 172 -20.70 18.86 -3.66
C LEU A 172 -21.17 19.87 -2.62
N SER A 173 -20.50 19.97 -1.46
CA SER A 173 -20.89 20.93 -0.42
C SER A 173 -20.68 22.40 -0.81
N LEU A 174 -19.94 22.67 -1.90
CA LEU A 174 -19.84 24.01 -2.48
C LEU A 174 -21.11 24.43 -3.23
N PHE A 175 -21.93 23.46 -3.66
CA PHE A 175 -23.11 23.70 -4.51
C PHE A 175 -24.42 23.27 -3.85
N LEU A 176 -24.36 22.30 -2.92
CA LEU A 176 -25.51 21.64 -2.30
C LEU A 176 -25.36 21.65 -0.77
N ASN A 177 -26.48 21.65 -0.05
CA ASN A 177 -26.46 21.44 1.39
C ASN A 177 -26.20 19.96 1.72
N MET A 178 -24.93 19.63 1.95
CA MET A 178 -24.49 18.26 2.24
C MET A 178 -24.58 17.86 3.72
N GLN A 179 -24.94 18.78 4.62
CA GLN A 179 -25.05 18.52 6.07
C GLN A 179 -25.87 17.26 6.41
N PRO A 180 -27.04 16.99 5.79
CA PRO A 180 -27.83 15.79 6.11
C PRO A 180 -27.13 14.47 5.79
N TYR A 181 -26.12 14.48 4.90
CA TYR A 181 -25.45 13.28 4.41
C TYR A 181 -24.15 12.95 5.18
N GLY A 182 -23.85 13.64 6.29
CA GLY A 182 -22.64 13.37 7.09
C GLY A 182 -22.55 11.92 7.58
N ARG A 183 -23.67 11.34 8.01
CA ARG A 183 -23.75 9.93 8.43
C ARG A 183 -23.39 8.97 7.28
N LEU A 184 -23.89 9.26 6.08
CA LEU A 184 -23.57 8.48 4.88
C LEU A 184 -22.08 8.62 4.53
N LEU A 185 -21.52 9.83 4.62
CA LEU A 185 -20.10 10.07 4.42
C LEU A 185 -19.25 9.17 5.33
N TYR A 186 -19.53 9.15 6.64
CA TYR A 186 -18.78 8.30 7.58
C TYR A 186 -18.90 6.82 7.25
N ALA A 187 -20.09 6.34 6.88
CA ALA A 187 -20.28 4.95 6.47
C ALA A 187 -19.48 4.59 5.20
N VAL A 188 -19.48 5.46 4.17
CA VAL A 188 -18.72 5.23 2.94
C VAL A 188 -17.22 5.29 3.21
N ILE A 189 -16.75 6.21 4.07
CA ILE A 189 -15.36 6.24 4.52
C ILE A 189 -15.01 4.93 5.24
N GLY A 190 -15.89 4.42 6.11
CA GLY A 190 -15.73 3.12 6.77
C GLY A 190 -15.54 1.97 5.78
N VAL A 191 -16.42 1.88 4.78
CA VAL A 191 -16.31 0.86 3.70
C VAL A 191 -15.00 1.00 2.94
N THR A 192 -14.69 2.20 2.45
CA THR A 192 -13.53 2.44 1.57
C THR A 192 -12.19 2.32 2.32
N TRP A 193 -12.15 2.69 3.60
CA TRP A 193 -10.97 2.53 4.43
C TRP A 193 -10.75 1.06 4.78
N ALA A 194 -11.79 0.33 5.17
CA ALA A 194 -11.68 -1.11 5.42
C ALA A 194 -11.33 -1.88 4.13
N PHE A 195 -11.83 -1.44 2.97
CA PHE A 195 -11.39 -1.91 1.65
C PHE A 195 -9.88 -1.74 1.48
N HIS A 196 -9.37 -0.53 1.68
CA HIS A 196 -7.95 -0.24 1.55
C HIS A 196 -7.11 -1.09 2.51
N PHE A 197 -7.50 -1.16 3.79
CA PHE A 197 -6.80 -1.90 4.82
C PHE A 197 -6.75 -3.41 4.53
N THR A 198 -7.91 -4.03 4.26
CA THR A 198 -7.99 -5.47 3.99
C THR A 198 -7.21 -5.88 2.73
N PHE A 199 -7.30 -5.10 1.65
CA PHE A 199 -6.53 -5.39 0.44
C PHE A 199 -5.03 -5.15 0.64
N THR A 200 -4.62 -4.13 1.39
CA THR A 200 -3.22 -3.91 1.75
C THR A 200 -2.65 -5.12 2.49
N CYS A 201 -3.31 -5.56 3.55
CA CYS A 201 -2.92 -6.76 4.30
C CYS A 201 -2.91 -8.02 3.42
N TRP A 202 -3.88 -8.17 2.52
CA TRP A 202 -3.97 -9.34 1.65
C TRP A 202 -2.91 -9.38 0.54
N MET A 203 -2.42 -8.22 0.11
CA MET A 203 -1.48 -8.10 -1.02
C MET A 203 -0.02 -8.11 -0.58
N ILE A 204 0.29 -7.64 0.63
CA ILE A 204 1.64 -7.70 1.22
C ILE A 204 2.30 -9.08 1.10
N PRO A 205 1.66 -10.22 1.49
CA PRO A 205 2.32 -11.53 1.44
C PRO A 205 2.51 -12.08 0.02
N LYS A 206 2.04 -11.40 -1.03
CA LYS A 206 2.08 -11.89 -2.41
C LYS A 206 3.30 -11.46 -3.21
N ASN A 207 4.41 -11.13 -2.54
CA ASN A 207 5.70 -10.80 -3.17
C ASN A 207 5.59 -9.76 -4.31
N GLN A 208 4.78 -8.71 -4.10
CA GLN A 208 4.60 -7.65 -5.10
C GLN A 208 5.93 -6.98 -5.44
N THR A 209 6.14 -6.69 -6.73
CA THR A 209 7.35 -6.00 -7.21
C THR A 209 7.51 -4.62 -6.59
N ASP A 210 6.39 -3.99 -6.25
CA ASP A 210 6.34 -2.68 -5.59
C ASP A 210 7.09 -2.66 -4.25
N LEU A 211 7.00 -3.75 -3.47
CA LEU A 211 7.67 -3.90 -2.17
C LEU A 211 9.10 -4.44 -2.34
N THR A 212 9.23 -5.53 -3.10
CA THR A 212 10.50 -6.26 -3.22
C THR A 212 11.58 -5.45 -3.93
N ASN A 213 11.22 -4.58 -4.88
CA ASN A 213 12.17 -3.70 -5.54
C ASN A 213 12.74 -2.62 -4.61
N GLN A 214 11.96 -2.16 -3.63
CA GLN A 214 12.40 -1.17 -2.64
C GLN A 214 13.12 -1.80 -1.43
N GLY A 215 13.00 -3.12 -1.27
CA GLY A 215 13.39 -3.85 -0.06
C GLY A 215 12.18 -4.03 0.85
N THR A 216 11.79 -5.29 1.09
CA THR A 216 10.54 -5.61 1.80
C THR A 216 10.52 -5.02 3.20
N PHE A 217 11.60 -5.15 3.98
CA PHE A 217 11.66 -4.61 5.34
C PHE A 217 11.40 -3.09 5.37
N PHE A 218 12.16 -2.32 4.59
CA PHE A 218 11.97 -0.87 4.47
C PHE A 218 10.54 -0.52 4.04
N SER A 219 10.01 -1.26 3.07
CA SER A 219 8.65 -1.04 2.56
C SER A 219 7.60 -1.24 3.65
N LEU A 220 7.71 -2.31 4.45
CA LEU A 220 6.78 -2.58 5.55
C LEU A 220 6.85 -1.51 6.63
N VAL A 221 8.04 -1.01 6.97
CA VAL A 221 8.22 0.09 7.94
C VAL A 221 7.52 1.36 7.44
N ILE A 222 7.71 1.74 6.17
CA ILE A 222 7.05 2.92 5.59
C ILE A 222 5.53 2.73 5.53
N ILE A 223 5.05 1.56 5.06
CA ILE A 223 3.61 1.26 4.99
C ILE A 223 2.98 1.36 6.38
N TYR A 224 3.62 0.77 7.39
CA TYR A 224 3.18 0.85 8.78
C TYR A 224 3.11 2.30 9.27
N LEU A 225 4.22 3.03 9.14
CA LEU A 225 4.34 4.41 9.60
C LEU A 225 3.27 5.31 8.96
N MET A 226 3.10 5.22 7.64
CA MET A 226 2.14 6.05 6.90
C MET A 226 0.68 5.71 7.24
N ASN A 227 0.35 4.42 7.41
CA ASN A 227 -1.00 4.03 7.84
C ASN A 227 -1.28 4.44 9.29
N LEU A 228 -0.29 4.39 10.17
CA LEU A 228 -0.43 4.84 11.56
C LEU A 228 -0.59 6.36 11.65
N LEU A 229 0.14 7.12 10.82
CA LEU A 229 -0.07 8.56 10.67
C LEU A 229 -1.49 8.85 10.18
N LEU A 230 -1.96 8.15 9.16
CA LEU A 230 -3.34 8.28 8.66
C LEU A 230 -4.37 7.99 9.76
N LEU A 231 -4.20 6.89 10.50
CA LEU A 231 -5.06 6.56 11.64
C LEU A 231 -5.03 7.64 12.73
N SER A 232 -3.86 8.22 13.00
CA SER A 232 -3.71 9.32 13.95
C SER A 232 -4.48 10.56 13.49
N VAL A 233 -4.40 10.91 12.21
CA VAL A 233 -5.20 12.00 11.63
C VAL A 233 -6.70 11.70 11.75
N MET A 234 -7.14 10.49 11.41
CA MET A 234 -8.54 10.10 11.56
C MET A 234 -9.02 10.18 13.01
N LEU A 235 -8.19 9.77 13.97
CA LEU A 235 -8.48 9.88 15.40
C LEU A 235 -8.64 11.34 15.84
N ILE A 236 -7.72 12.22 15.40
CA ILE A 236 -7.79 13.66 15.70
C ILE A 236 -9.08 14.25 15.13
N LEU A 237 -9.43 13.93 13.88
CA LEU A 237 -10.63 14.44 13.23
C LEU A 237 -11.93 13.88 13.83
N ALA A 238 -11.91 12.65 14.34
CA ALA A 238 -13.07 12.02 14.98
C ALA A 238 -13.23 12.44 16.45
N SER A 239 -12.17 12.92 17.10
CA SER A 239 -12.22 13.42 18.48
C SER A 239 -12.62 14.90 18.51
N ARG A 240 -13.45 15.27 19.48
CA ARG A 240 -13.81 16.68 19.72
C ARG A 240 -12.74 17.47 20.48
N GLN A 241 -11.78 16.78 21.10
CA GLN A 241 -10.87 17.39 22.08
C GLN A 241 -9.40 17.06 21.81
N ILE A 242 -9.09 16.01 21.04
CA ILE A 242 -7.74 15.82 20.50
C ILE A 242 -7.58 16.78 19.33
N THR A 243 -6.59 17.65 19.41
CA THR A 243 -6.21 18.55 18.32
C THR A 243 -4.86 18.09 17.75
N PHE A 244 -4.50 18.60 16.58
CA PHE A 244 -3.17 18.37 16.02
C PHE A 244 -2.06 18.87 16.95
N GLU A 245 -2.30 19.98 17.65
CA GLU A 245 -1.37 20.56 18.61
C GLU A 245 -1.20 19.66 19.84
N SER A 246 -2.29 19.20 20.46
CA SER A 246 -2.20 18.36 21.65
C SER A 246 -1.61 16.98 21.34
N PHE A 247 -1.96 16.40 20.18
CA PHE A 247 -1.34 15.15 19.72
C PHE A 247 0.16 15.34 19.42
N GLY A 248 0.55 16.48 18.82
CA GLY A 248 1.95 16.81 18.56
C GLY A 248 2.76 17.00 19.84
N ALA A 249 2.18 17.65 20.87
CA ALA A 249 2.79 17.80 22.18
C ALA A 249 2.98 16.44 22.89
N ASP A 250 1.96 15.57 22.83
CA ASP A 250 2.05 14.19 23.35
C ASP A 250 3.15 13.39 22.61
N LEU A 251 3.28 13.57 21.28
CA LEU A 251 4.33 12.93 20.47
C LEU A 251 5.74 13.39 20.87
N LEU A 252 5.94 14.70 21.03
CA LEU A 252 7.23 15.26 21.47
C LEU A 252 7.59 14.80 22.89
N THR A 253 6.61 14.73 23.78
CA THR A 253 6.80 14.22 25.15
C THR A 253 7.22 12.75 25.12
N ASN A 254 6.53 11.91 24.36
CA ASN A 254 6.89 10.49 24.21
C ASN A 254 8.25 10.30 23.54
N LEU A 255 8.62 11.15 22.58
CA LEU A 255 9.94 11.14 21.97
C LEU A 255 11.03 11.49 23.00
N GLY A 256 10.80 12.50 23.83
CA GLY A 256 11.72 12.86 24.92
C GLY A 256 11.91 11.71 25.91
N SER A 257 10.81 11.11 26.38
CA SER A 257 10.83 9.94 27.27
C SER A 257 11.54 8.73 26.66
N PHE A 258 11.40 8.52 25.36
CA PHE A 258 12.11 7.46 24.65
C PHE A 258 13.62 7.72 24.60
N VAL A 259 14.04 8.96 24.35
CA VAL A 259 15.46 9.35 24.37
C VAL A 259 16.06 9.16 25.77
N THR A 260 15.37 9.60 26.83
CA THR A 260 15.86 9.40 28.20
C THR A 260 16.00 7.92 28.54
N TRP A 261 15.00 7.10 28.17
CA TRP A 261 15.05 5.65 28.36
C TRP A 261 16.24 4.99 27.65
N ILE A 262 16.55 5.41 26.41
CA ILE A 262 17.74 4.93 25.69
C ILE A 262 19.02 5.28 26.45
N MET A 263 19.14 6.52 26.94
CA MET A 263 20.33 6.97 27.65
C MET A 263 20.54 6.19 28.95
N GLU A 264 19.45 5.92 29.69
CA GLU A 264 19.48 5.08 30.90
C GLU A 264 19.88 3.64 30.57
N LEU A 265 19.33 3.06 29.50
CA LEU A 265 19.68 1.72 29.05
C LEU A 265 21.18 1.61 28.72
N PHE A 266 21.74 2.59 28.00
CA PHE A 266 23.18 2.63 27.71
C PHE A 266 24.02 2.80 28.98
N ALA A 267 23.58 3.61 29.94
CA ALA A 267 24.27 3.75 31.22
C ALA A 267 24.28 2.42 32.00
N GLN A 268 23.16 1.71 32.04
CA GLN A 268 23.07 0.40 32.70
C GLN A 268 23.93 -0.67 32.01
N LEU A 269 23.93 -0.70 30.67
CA LEU A 269 24.77 -1.62 29.89
C LEU A 269 26.26 -1.39 30.13
N ARG A 270 26.70 -0.13 30.23
CA ARG A 270 28.09 0.22 30.57
C ARG A 270 28.49 -0.32 31.94
N VAL A 271 27.66 -0.06 32.96
CA VAL A 271 27.86 -0.59 34.31
C VAL A 271 27.93 -2.12 34.33
N MET A 272 27.06 -2.81 33.58
CA MET A 272 27.05 -4.28 33.50
C MET A 272 28.28 -4.88 32.82
N ILE A 273 28.83 -4.19 31.81
CA ILE A 273 30.00 -4.65 31.04
C ILE A 273 31.32 -4.22 31.71
N GLY A 274 31.25 -3.43 32.78
CA GLY A 274 32.43 -2.97 33.55
C GLY A 274 33.26 -1.93 32.81
N VAL A 275 32.62 -1.13 31.93
CA VAL A 275 33.24 -0.04 31.16
C VAL A 275 32.64 1.31 31.55
#